data_AF-A0A3A0C9E4-F1
#
_entry.id   AF-A0A3A0C9E4-F1
#
_cell.length_a   1.000
_cell.length_b   1.000
_cell.length_c   1.000
_cell.angle_alpha   90.00
_cell.angle_beta   90.00
_cell.angle_gamma   90.00
#
_symmetry.space_group_name_H-M   'P 1'
#
loop_
_entity.id
_entity.type
_entity.pdbx_description
1 polymer ?
#
loop_
_entity_poly.entity_id
_entity_poly.type
_entity_poly.pdbx_seq_one_letter_code
_entity_poly.pdbx_strand_id
1 'polypeptide(L)'
;MTLSRRDFLARCSLAVAGVSLSTLFGCDSAPGVTLAQDGANSPKPDTPRKPDSPLVQKKGTIIGAARGMQDGKQAFYLSVVNLDAPRLAAKLTPLTFLAHGVSPNPVKPQRAVLFEKQGKGCCEVDLKAGKVLTTIPTVDGRKFYGHGAYSLDGMLLYGTETEMDTYRGVIVVRDGETFKELGKFPTFGEAPHDCHMIDEGKTLVITNGGAALGSSGETAAPSVTFVDIKTEKLIERVTFPNERLNAGHLAITAAKDLVVVSAPRDGVPNQAAAQGGITLRPAGASAESMSNPADVVSRMIGETLSVSIHEATGVVGATNPTGNIVTFWNLKERKLVKSMEMGRPLGITQTLDRKEFIISFCPDPTTAALQRFNAETLEPVPGSRFDEAYMSGSHIIAYDLA
;
A
#
# COMPACT_ATOMS: atom_id res chain seq x y z
N MET A 1 -17.05 -22.81 -17.05
CA MET A 1 -17.01 -22.01 -18.29
C MET A 1 -16.90 -20.55 -17.91
N THR A 2 -15.68 -20.04 -17.88
CA THR A 2 -15.33 -18.72 -17.35
C THR A 2 -15.13 -17.74 -18.51
N LEU A 3 -16.08 -16.82 -18.64
CA LEU A 3 -16.05 -15.70 -19.58
C LEU A 3 -14.91 -14.73 -19.23
N SER A 4 -14.20 -14.25 -20.25
CA SER A 4 -13.07 -13.35 -20.10
C SER A 4 -13.53 -11.91 -19.82
N ARG A 5 -12.72 -11.14 -19.09
CA ARG A 5 -12.97 -9.72 -18.70
C ARG A 5 -13.24 -8.76 -19.88
N ARG A 6 -13.04 -9.17 -21.13
CA ARG A 6 -13.30 -8.36 -22.33
C ARG A 6 -14.75 -8.44 -22.84
N ASP A 7 -15.51 -9.48 -22.50
CA ASP A 7 -16.83 -9.72 -23.12
C ASP A 7 -17.99 -8.93 -22.47
N PHE A 8 -17.76 -8.30 -21.31
CA PHE A 8 -18.79 -7.53 -20.60
C PHE A 8 -18.98 -6.10 -21.14
N LEU A 9 -17.98 -5.54 -21.84
CA LEU A 9 -18.02 -4.14 -22.29
C LEU A 9 -18.42 -3.95 -23.77
N ALA A 10 -18.64 -5.03 -24.52
CA ALA A 10 -18.97 -4.97 -25.95
C ALA A 10 -20.47 -4.84 -26.27
N ARG A 11 -21.37 -4.78 -25.27
CA ARG A 11 -22.83 -4.76 -25.51
C ARG A 11 -23.57 -3.46 -25.19
N CYS A 12 -22.88 -2.39 -24.86
CA CYS A 12 -23.50 -1.08 -24.69
C CYS A 12 -22.72 0.00 -25.44
N SER A 13 -23.05 0.22 -26.71
CA SER A 13 -23.01 1.52 -27.39
C SER A 13 -23.40 1.33 -28.86
N LEU A 14 -24.58 1.81 -29.25
CA LEU A 14 -25.03 1.93 -30.63
C LEU A 14 -25.44 3.39 -30.87
N ALA A 15 -24.86 3.97 -31.94
CA ALA A 15 -25.17 5.27 -32.58
C ALA A 15 -24.80 6.53 -31.76
N VAL A 16 -24.21 7.61 -32.30
CA VAL A 16 -24.34 8.24 -33.63
C VAL A 16 -23.00 8.87 -34.08
N ALA A 17 -22.87 8.99 -35.40
CA ALA A 17 -21.72 9.39 -36.20
C ALA A 17 -21.33 10.89 -36.19
N GLY A 18 -20.07 11.13 -36.59
CA GLY A 18 -19.74 12.09 -37.66
C GLY A 18 -19.12 13.43 -37.24
N VAL A 19 -17.83 13.62 -37.53
CA VAL A 19 -17.28 14.42 -38.66
C VAL A 19 -15.78 14.62 -38.43
N SER A 20 -15.01 14.44 -39.51
CA SER A 20 -13.55 14.59 -39.63
C SER A 20 -13.19 15.93 -40.27
N LEU A 21 -12.03 16.50 -39.94
CA LEU A 21 -10.94 16.96 -40.83
C LEU A 21 -9.98 17.90 -40.04
N SER A 22 -8.68 17.56 -39.89
CA SER A 22 -7.51 18.10 -40.65
C SER A 22 -7.21 19.59 -40.33
N THR A 23 -6.00 20.12 -40.14
CA THR A 23 -4.62 19.72 -40.45
C THR A 23 -3.69 20.88 -40.02
N LEU A 24 -2.40 20.57 -39.76
CA LEU A 24 -1.19 21.31 -40.16
C LEU A 24 -0.52 22.43 -39.31
N PHE A 25 0.80 22.18 -39.16
CA PHE A 25 2.00 23.04 -39.21
C PHE A 25 2.35 24.03 -38.09
N GLY A 26 3.63 23.98 -37.70
CA GLY A 26 4.47 25.18 -37.63
C GLY A 26 5.45 25.26 -36.45
N CYS A 27 6.72 24.99 -36.72
CA CYS A 27 7.87 25.41 -35.91
C CYS A 27 7.85 26.92 -35.62
N ASP A 28 8.43 27.36 -34.49
CA ASP A 28 9.68 28.14 -34.51
C ASP A 28 10.22 28.46 -33.12
N SER A 29 11.52 28.73 -33.12
CA SER A 29 12.49 28.76 -32.02
C SER A 29 12.82 30.15 -31.46
N ALA A 30 13.08 30.20 -30.14
CA ALA A 30 14.05 31.05 -29.41
C ALA A 30 13.79 32.59 -29.36
N PRO A 31 14.42 33.41 -28.46
CA PRO A 31 15.58 33.13 -27.58
C PRO A 31 15.52 33.64 -26.11
N GLY A 32 16.43 33.09 -25.29
CA GLY A 32 17.35 33.83 -24.40
C GLY A 32 16.81 34.70 -23.26
N VAL A 33 16.91 34.20 -22.03
CA VAL A 33 17.11 35.04 -20.83
C VAL A 33 18.18 34.41 -19.94
N THR A 34 19.30 35.10 -19.80
CA THR A 34 20.36 34.85 -18.82
C THR A 34 20.19 35.86 -17.70
N LEU A 35 20.03 35.44 -16.44
CA LEU A 35 20.39 36.29 -15.29
C LEU A 35 20.78 35.46 -14.04
N ALA A 36 21.98 35.80 -13.56
CA ALA A 36 22.48 35.84 -12.19
C ALA A 36 22.62 34.55 -11.37
N GLN A 37 23.90 34.16 -11.22
CA GLN A 37 24.43 33.49 -10.04
C GLN A 37 24.36 34.46 -8.85
N ASP A 38 23.85 34.00 -7.72
CA ASP A 38 24.16 34.59 -6.41
C ASP A 38 24.28 33.50 -5.34
N GLY A 39 25.44 33.50 -4.69
CA GLY A 39 25.59 33.32 -3.25
C GLY A 39 25.12 32.00 -2.63
N ALA A 40 26.04 31.04 -2.57
CA ALA A 40 25.97 29.91 -1.65
C ALA A 40 25.76 30.37 -0.20
N ASN A 41 24.72 29.84 0.46
CA ASN A 41 24.64 29.80 1.90
C ASN A 41 24.19 28.38 2.30
N SER A 42 25.18 27.50 2.44
CA SER A 42 25.02 26.12 2.90
C SER A 42 24.54 26.11 4.35
N PRO A 43 23.44 25.41 4.71
CA PRO A 43 23.10 25.20 6.12
C PRO A 43 24.15 24.29 6.76
N LYS A 44 24.74 24.74 7.88
CA LYS A 44 25.64 23.93 8.70
C LYS A 44 24.90 22.67 9.21
N PRO A 45 25.53 21.49 9.21
CA PRO A 45 25.02 20.35 9.98
C PRO A 45 25.26 20.58 11.48
N ASP A 46 24.53 19.84 12.31
CA ASP A 46 24.63 19.75 13.77
C ASP A 46 23.69 20.65 14.59
N THR A 47 22.40 20.32 14.50
CA THR A 47 21.58 20.20 15.71
C THR A 47 21.28 18.73 15.96
N PRO A 48 21.66 18.16 17.11
CA PRO A 48 21.28 16.80 17.46
C PRO A 48 19.75 16.66 17.43
N ARG A 49 19.28 15.71 16.63
CA ARG A 49 17.87 15.30 16.60
C ARG A 49 17.47 14.94 18.04
N LYS A 50 16.34 15.47 18.52
CA LYS A 50 15.72 14.97 19.76
C LYS A 50 15.58 13.45 19.65
N PRO A 51 15.93 12.67 20.68
CA PRO A 51 15.74 11.23 20.66
C PRO A 51 14.27 10.90 20.40
N ASP A 52 14.06 9.80 19.71
CA ASP A 52 12.74 9.23 19.42
C ASP A 52 11.84 9.31 20.66
N SER A 53 10.55 9.61 20.45
CA SER A 53 9.53 9.46 21.48
C SER A 53 9.76 8.14 22.23
N PRO A 54 9.70 8.10 23.58
CA PRO A 54 10.04 6.90 24.33
C PRO A 54 9.30 5.69 23.73
N LEU A 55 10.07 4.67 23.35
CA LEU A 55 9.54 3.47 22.69
C LEU A 55 8.28 3.02 23.42
N VAL A 56 7.16 2.98 22.70
CA VAL A 56 5.89 2.49 23.20
C VAL A 56 6.15 1.07 23.74
N GLN A 57 6.05 0.85 25.05
CA GLN A 57 6.31 -0.47 25.65
C GLN A 57 5.16 -1.48 25.46
N LYS A 58 4.25 -1.19 24.54
CA LYS A 58 3.03 -1.97 24.29
C LYS A 58 3.17 -2.72 22.97
N LYS A 59 2.53 -3.87 22.83
CA LYS A 59 2.45 -4.58 21.54
C LYS A 59 1.47 -3.90 20.60
N GLY A 60 0.39 -3.32 21.15
CA GLY A 60 -0.63 -2.59 20.43
C GLY A 60 -1.82 -3.43 19.98
N THR A 61 -2.72 -2.79 19.24
CA THR A 61 -3.92 -3.39 18.66
C THR A 61 -3.71 -3.68 17.19
N ILE A 62 -3.98 -4.91 16.78
CA ILE A 62 -3.91 -5.32 15.37
C ILE A 62 -5.28 -5.14 14.73
N ILE A 63 -5.29 -4.48 13.57
CA ILE A 63 -6.49 -4.18 12.81
C ILE A 63 -6.30 -4.75 11.41
N GLY A 64 -7.28 -5.49 10.91
CA GLY A 64 -7.22 -6.09 9.58
C GLY A 64 -8.60 -6.44 9.04
N ALA A 65 -8.71 -6.52 7.72
CA ALA A 65 -9.97 -6.88 7.08
C ALA A 65 -10.23 -8.40 7.13
N ALA A 66 -11.50 -8.77 7.13
CA ALA A 66 -11.97 -10.14 7.24
C ALA A 66 -13.05 -10.43 6.20
N ARG A 67 -13.01 -11.63 5.63
CA ARG A 67 -14.09 -12.25 4.88
C ARG A 67 -14.69 -13.33 5.76
N GLY A 68 -16.01 -13.46 5.73
CA GLY A 68 -16.73 -14.52 6.39
C GLY A 68 -17.97 -14.91 5.59
N MET A 69 -18.79 -15.75 6.22
CA MET A 69 -20.09 -16.14 5.68
C MET A 69 -21.17 -15.76 6.70
N GLN A 70 -22.23 -15.10 6.24
CA GLN A 70 -23.42 -14.78 7.03
C GLN A 70 -24.65 -15.14 6.21
N ASP A 71 -25.53 -15.97 6.76
CA ASP A 71 -26.76 -16.44 6.10
C ASP A 71 -26.51 -17.03 4.69
N GLY A 72 -25.43 -17.80 4.54
CA GLY A 72 -25.04 -18.41 3.26
C GLY A 72 -24.49 -17.44 2.22
N LYS A 73 -24.28 -16.16 2.57
CA LYS A 73 -23.70 -15.14 1.70
C LYS A 73 -22.35 -14.70 2.22
N GLN A 74 -21.48 -14.26 1.32
CA GLN A 74 -20.21 -13.66 1.68
C GLN A 74 -20.45 -12.37 2.48
N ALA A 75 -19.78 -12.23 3.61
CA ALA A 75 -19.82 -11.08 4.49
C ALA A 75 -18.41 -10.51 4.70
N PHE A 76 -18.34 -9.23 5.05
CA PHE A 76 -17.09 -8.52 5.29
C PHE A 76 -17.07 -7.91 6.67
N TYR A 77 -15.91 -7.93 7.31
CA TYR A 77 -15.73 -7.34 8.63
C TYR A 77 -14.38 -6.63 8.72
N LEU A 78 -14.30 -5.65 9.61
CA LEU A 78 -13.02 -5.23 10.20
C LEU A 78 -12.82 -6.02 11.50
N SER A 79 -11.69 -6.70 11.62
CA SER A 79 -11.27 -7.38 12.84
C SER A 79 -10.28 -6.53 13.61
N VAL A 80 -10.49 -6.43 14.93
CA VAL A 80 -9.64 -5.67 15.86
C VAL A 80 -9.25 -6.59 17.03
N VAL A 81 -7.95 -6.78 17.25
CA VAL A 81 -7.39 -7.66 18.30
C VAL A 81 -6.38 -6.88 19.13
N ASN A 82 -6.66 -6.66 20.42
CA ASN A 82 -5.70 -6.03 21.34
C ASN A 82 -4.71 -7.07 21.89
N LEU A 83 -3.43 -6.94 21.56
CA LEU A 83 -2.39 -7.89 21.98
C LEU A 83 -1.92 -7.71 23.42
N ASP A 84 -2.23 -6.57 24.03
CA ASP A 84 -1.91 -6.27 25.43
C ASP A 84 -3.08 -6.63 26.37
N ALA A 85 -4.20 -7.14 25.83
CA ALA A 85 -5.30 -7.63 26.65
C ALA A 85 -4.91 -8.91 27.40
N PRO A 86 -5.40 -9.13 28.64
CA PRO A 86 -5.13 -10.35 29.41
C PRO A 86 -5.55 -11.64 28.68
N ARG A 87 -6.55 -11.52 27.81
CA ARG A 87 -7.01 -12.58 26.91
C ARG A 87 -7.28 -11.98 25.54
N LEU A 88 -6.73 -12.62 24.50
CA LEU A 88 -7.00 -12.23 23.12
C LEU A 88 -8.45 -12.53 22.75
N ALA A 89 -9.07 -11.58 22.08
CA ALA A 89 -10.38 -11.72 21.45
C ALA A 89 -10.43 -10.80 20.24
N ALA A 90 -11.04 -11.27 19.15
CA ALA A 90 -11.33 -10.42 18.00
C ALA A 90 -12.67 -9.71 18.20
N LYS A 91 -12.66 -8.39 17.97
CA LYS A 91 -13.87 -7.59 17.81
C LYS A 91 -14.13 -7.38 16.33
N LEU A 92 -15.29 -7.82 15.85
CA LEU A 92 -15.69 -7.71 14.45
C LEU A 92 -16.66 -6.55 14.24
N THR A 93 -16.35 -5.68 13.29
CA THR A 93 -17.24 -4.61 12.81
C THR A 93 -17.75 -4.98 11.42
N PRO A 94 -19.06 -5.21 11.22
CA PRO A 94 -19.61 -5.52 9.89
C PRO A 94 -19.37 -4.40 8.88
N LEU A 95 -19.01 -4.78 7.65
CA LEU A 95 -18.76 -3.88 6.52
C LEU A 95 -19.59 -4.30 5.31
N THR A 96 -19.84 -3.35 4.41
CA THR A 96 -20.55 -3.59 3.13
C THR A 96 -19.60 -3.92 1.98
N PHE A 97 -18.29 -3.78 2.17
CA PHE A 97 -17.23 -4.08 1.22
C PHE A 97 -16.03 -4.68 1.95
N LEU A 98 -15.15 -5.35 1.21
CA LEU A 98 -13.89 -5.80 1.77
C LEU A 98 -12.92 -4.61 1.88
N ALA A 99 -12.66 -4.17 3.09
CA ALA A 99 -11.60 -3.20 3.34
C ALA A 99 -10.24 -3.74 2.87
N HIS A 100 -9.46 -2.87 2.25
CA HIS A 100 -8.10 -3.13 1.81
C HIS A 100 -7.13 -2.33 2.69
N GLY A 101 -7.04 -1.01 2.50
CA GLY A 101 -6.27 -0.11 3.35
C GLY A 101 -7.07 0.36 4.57
N VAL A 102 -6.34 0.62 5.65
CA VAL A 102 -6.84 1.20 6.90
C VAL A 102 -5.99 2.42 7.21
N SER A 103 -6.63 3.58 7.37
CA SER A 103 -5.97 4.85 7.65
C SER A 103 -6.51 5.43 8.95
N PRO A 104 -5.86 5.15 10.09
CA PRO A 104 -6.26 5.73 11.37
C PRO A 104 -6.11 7.25 11.37
N ASN A 105 -7.01 7.93 12.08
CA ASN A 105 -6.93 9.37 12.27
C ASN A 105 -5.86 9.68 13.34
N PRO A 106 -4.87 10.55 13.05
CA PRO A 106 -3.74 10.79 13.95
C PRO A 106 -4.09 11.59 15.22
N VAL A 107 -5.20 12.32 15.21
CA VAL A 107 -5.65 13.13 16.37
C VAL A 107 -6.89 12.58 17.05
N LYS A 108 -7.62 11.66 16.41
CA LYS A 108 -8.80 10.95 16.93
C LYS A 108 -8.59 9.44 16.79
N PRO A 109 -7.76 8.80 17.65
CA PRO A 109 -7.27 7.45 17.42
C PRO A 109 -8.36 6.36 17.38
N GLN A 110 -9.53 6.64 17.96
CA GLN A 110 -10.68 5.76 17.84
C GLN A 110 -11.27 5.71 16.42
N ARG A 111 -10.88 6.60 15.50
CA ARG A 111 -11.44 6.69 14.15
C ARG A 111 -10.44 6.24 13.10
N ALA A 112 -10.93 5.56 12.08
CA ALA A 112 -10.13 5.19 10.91
C ALA A 112 -10.99 5.22 9.65
N VAL A 113 -10.36 5.51 8.51
CA VAL A 113 -10.99 5.37 7.19
C VAL A 113 -10.53 4.06 6.55
N LEU A 114 -11.48 3.34 5.98
CA LEU A 114 -11.28 2.08 5.28
C LEU A 114 -11.52 2.28 3.79
N PHE A 115 -10.67 1.71 2.94
CA PHE A 115 -10.75 1.85 1.49
C PHE A 115 -10.91 0.49 0.81
N GLU A 116 -11.74 0.40 -0.22
CA GLU A 116 -11.80 -0.76 -1.11
C GLU A 116 -10.61 -0.76 -2.09
N LYS A 117 -10.03 -1.95 -2.39
CA LYS A 117 -8.84 -2.07 -3.27
C LYS A 117 -9.06 -1.43 -4.65
N GLN A 118 -10.21 -1.69 -5.26
CA GLN A 118 -10.58 -1.18 -6.59
C GLN A 118 -12.11 -1.06 -6.68
N GLY A 119 -12.66 0.05 -6.22
CA GLY A 119 -14.11 0.18 -6.14
C GLY A 119 -14.62 1.48 -5.55
N LYS A 120 -15.89 1.48 -5.17
CA LYS A 120 -16.58 2.65 -4.59
C LYS A 120 -16.64 2.59 -3.07
N GLY A 121 -16.28 1.46 -2.46
CA GLY A 121 -16.33 1.25 -1.01
C GLY A 121 -15.32 2.12 -0.28
N CYS A 122 -15.82 2.99 0.58
CA CYS A 122 -15.03 3.70 1.58
C CYS A 122 -15.93 4.11 2.74
N CYS A 123 -15.43 4.02 3.97
CA CYS A 123 -16.16 4.44 5.15
C CYS A 123 -15.23 4.84 6.29
N GLU A 124 -15.73 5.71 7.16
CA GLU A 124 -15.14 5.95 8.48
C GLU A 124 -15.75 4.97 9.48
N VAL A 125 -14.91 4.43 10.36
CA VAL A 125 -15.29 3.54 11.45
C VAL A 125 -14.83 4.07 12.79
N ASP A 126 -15.59 3.77 13.84
CA ASP A 126 -15.13 3.86 15.22
C ASP A 126 -14.60 2.49 15.64
N LEU A 127 -13.27 2.40 15.78
CA LEU A 127 -12.53 1.20 16.14
C LEU A 127 -12.88 0.71 17.55
N LYS A 128 -13.14 1.63 18.49
CA LYS A 128 -13.45 1.30 19.88
C LYS A 128 -14.90 0.85 20.01
N ALA A 129 -15.84 1.56 19.40
CA ALA A 129 -17.26 1.18 19.39
C ALA A 129 -17.53 -0.03 18.49
N GLY A 130 -16.74 -0.23 17.44
CA GLY A 130 -16.91 -1.30 16.45
C GLY A 130 -18.10 -1.06 15.54
N LYS A 131 -18.21 0.15 15.00
CA LYS A 131 -19.32 0.55 14.13
C LYS A 131 -18.83 1.43 12.98
N VAL A 132 -19.51 1.33 11.84
CA VAL A 132 -19.37 2.30 10.76
C VAL A 132 -20.03 3.62 11.21
N LEU A 133 -19.30 4.73 11.05
CA LEU A 133 -19.78 6.08 11.37
C LEU A 133 -20.44 6.71 10.15
N THR A 134 -19.77 6.66 9.00
CA THR A 134 -20.28 7.22 7.75
C THR A 134 -19.65 6.54 6.54
N THR A 135 -20.38 6.51 5.41
CA THR A 135 -19.86 6.08 4.11
C THR A 135 -19.31 7.29 3.36
N ILE A 136 -18.18 7.12 2.70
CA ILE A 136 -17.51 8.18 1.94
C ILE A 136 -17.67 7.86 0.45
N PRO A 137 -18.42 8.67 -0.33
CA PRO A 137 -18.64 8.40 -1.75
C PRO A 137 -17.42 8.76 -2.62
N THR A 138 -17.28 8.06 -3.75
CA THR A 138 -16.51 8.54 -4.91
C THR A 138 -17.46 9.24 -5.87
N VAL A 139 -16.96 10.21 -6.64
CA VAL A 139 -17.70 10.75 -7.78
C VAL A 139 -17.75 9.73 -8.92
N ASP A 140 -18.70 9.91 -9.84
CA ASP A 140 -18.76 9.10 -11.06
C ASP A 140 -17.51 9.30 -11.94
N GLY A 141 -17.11 8.24 -12.64
CA GLY A 141 -15.87 8.23 -13.43
C GLY A 141 -14.58 8.02 -12.61
N ARG A 142 -14.65 7.96 -11.27
CA ARG A 142 -13.53 7.58 -10.40
C ARG A 142 -13.84 6.41 -9.48
N LYS A 143 -12.79 5.70 -9.06
CA LYS A 143 -12.84 4.66 -8.03
C LYS A 143 -11.69 4.83 -7.05
N PHE A 144 -11.94 4.49 -5.77
CA PHE A 144 -10.88 4.27 -4.81
C PHE A 144 -9.97 3.15 -5.29
N TYR A 145 -8.70 3.31 -4.96
CA TYR A 145 -7.67 2.36 -5.32
C TYR A 145 -6.84 1.93 -4.11
N GLY A 146 -7.55 1.62 -3.03
CA GLY A 146 -7.03 0.80 -1.95
C GLY A 146 -6.49 1.51 -0.72
N HIS A 147 -5.93 2.73 -0.82
CA HIS A 147 -5.23 3.35 0.30
C HIS A 147 -5.47 4.87 0.42
N GLY A 148 -5.13 5.39 1.59
CA GLY A 148 -5.13 6.82 1.87
C GLY A 148 -4.28 7.15 3.09
N ALA A 149 -4.06 8.43 3.33
CA ALA A 149 -3.34 8.93 4.49
C ALA A 149 -3.98 10.22 4.99
N TYR A 150 -3.98 10.43 6.31
CA TYR A 150 -4.34 11.70 6.91
C TYR A 150 -3.15 12.67 6.89
N SER A 151 -3.43 13.98 6.84
CA SER A 151 -2.47 14.98 7.32
C SER A 151 -2.20 14.78 8.81
N LEU A 152 -1.03 15.20 9.31
CA LEU A 152 -0.64 14.95 10.71
C LEU A 152 -1.60 15.55 11.74
N ASP A 153 -2.25 16.66 11.41
CA ASP A 153 -3.27 17.33 12.23
C ASP A 153 -4.67 16.73 12.04
N GLY A 154 -4.83 15.74 11.15
CA GLY A 154 -6.10 15.10 10.82
C GLY A 154 -7.10 15.99 10.09
N MET A 155 -6.70 17.18 9.65
CA MET A 155 -7.60 18.12 8.96
C MET A 155 -7.89 17.71 7.51
N LEU A 156 -7.01 16.93 6.88
CA LEU A 156 -7.15 16.48 5.50
C LEU A 156 -7.00 14.96 5.42
N LEU A 157 -7.77 14.36 4.52
CA LEU A 157 -7.63 12.98 4.10
C LEU A 157 -7.25 12.93 2.61
N TYR A 158 -6.11 12.30 2.32
CA TYR A 158 -5.63 12.04 0.97
C TYR A 158 -5.99 10.60 0.60
N GLY A 159 -6.72 10.39 -0.50
CA GLY A 159 -7.09 9.04 -0.97
C GLY A 159 -6.60 8.78 -2.38
N THR A 160 -6.05 7.57 -2.63
CA THR A 160 -5.71 7.13 -3.99
C THR A 160 -6.96 6.80 -4.77
N GLU A 161 -7.12 7.44 -5.93
CA GLU A 161 -8.22 7.18 -6.86
C GLU A 161 -7.71 7.07 -8.29
N THR A 162 -8.47 6.37 -9.12
CA THR A 162 -8.19 6.21 -10.56
C THR A 162 -9.32 6.79 -11.38
N GLU A 163 -8.96 7.58 -12.40
CA GLU A 163 -9.89 8.01 -13.45
C GLU A 163 -10.16 6.85 -14.41
N MET A 164 -11.41 6.39 -14.50
CA MET A 164 -11.73 5.10 -15.14
C MET A 164 -11.55 5.07 -16.65
N ASP A 165 -11.61 6.23 -17.31
CA ASP A 165 -11.47 6.33 -18.77
C ASP A 165 -10.01 6.28 -19.21
N THR A 166 -9.10 6.79 -18.38
CA THR A 166 -7.67 6.97 -18.72
C THR A 166 -6.72 6.14 -17.86
N TYR A 167 -7.21 5.56 -16.77
CA TYR A 167 -6.44 4.90 -15.71
C TYR A 167 -5.39 5.78 -15.01
N ARG A 168 -5.39 7.10 -15.26
CA ARG A 168 -4.53 8.04 -14.55
C ARG A 168 -4.89 8.07 -13.07
N GLY A 169 -3.86 8.03 -12.24
CA GLY A 169 -4.01 8.13 -10.80
C GLY A 169 -4.11 9.57 -10.33
N VAL A 170 -5.02 9.82 -9.39
CA VAL A 170 -5.15 11.08 -8.68
C VAL A 170 -5.14 10.84 -7.17
N ILE A 171 -4.62 11.81 -6.43
CA ILE A 171 -4.83 11.91 -5.00
C ILE A 171 -5.98 12.89 -4.79
N VAL A 172 -7.04 12.40 -4.16
CA VAL A 172 -8.19 13.23 -3.83
C VAL A 172 -8.05 13.73 -2.41
N VAL A 173 -8.09 15.05 -2.26
CA VAL A 173 -7.99 15.76 -0.99
C VAL A 173 -9.40 15.96 -0.46
N ARG A 174 -9.67 15.45 0.73
CA ARG A 174 -10.94 15.61 1.44
C ARG A 174 -10.72 16.31 2.77
N ASP A 175 -11.74 17.02 3.24
CA ASP A 175 -11.82 17.45 4.62
C ASP A 175 -11.83 16.23 5.56
N GLY A 176 -11.02 16.27 6.62
CA GLY A 176 -10.76 15.13 7.48
C GLY A 176 -11.91 14.71 8.40
N GLU A 177 -12.94 15.55 8.55
CA GLU A 177 -14.12 15.29 9.38
C GLU A 177 -15.38 15.04 8.54
N THR A 178 -15.62 15.91 7.55
CA THR A 178 -16.83 15.87 6.71
C THR A 178 -16.65 15.01 5.46
N PHE A 179 -15.41 14.67 5.11
CA PHE A 179 -15.02 13.93 3.91
C PHE A 179 -15.44 14.58 2.59
N LYS A 180 -15.80 15.86 2.64
CA LYS A 180 -16.08 16.65 1.44
C LYS A 180 -14.79 16.79 0.63
N GLU A 181 -14.88 16.53 -0.68
CA GLU A 181 -13.76 16.77 -1.60
C GLU A 181 -13.44 18.27 -1.69
N LEU A 182 -12.16 18.59 -1.50
CA LEU A 182 -11.60 19.94 -1.52
C LEU A 182 -10.75 20.20 -2.76
N GLY A 183 -10.21 19.14 -3.37
CA GLY A 183 -9.38 19.22 -4.55
C GLY A 183 -8.76 17.86 -4.91
N LYS A 184 -7.93 17.85 -5.96
CA LYS A 184 -7.15 16.68 -6.36
C LYS A 184 -5.87 17.10 -7.05
N PHE A 185 -4.84 16.27 -6.96
CA PHE A 185 -3.59 16.41 -7.71
C PHE A 185 -3.14 15.07 -8.30
N PRO A 186 -2.31 15.06 -9.36
CA PRO A 186 -1.91 13.81 -9.99
C PRO A 186 -0.99 12.99 -9.07
N THR A 187 -1.15 11.67 -9.12
CA THR A 187 -0.17 10.72 -8.56
C THR A 187 1.11 10.66 -9.39
N PHE A 188 1.07 11.25 -10.60
CA PHE A 188 2.10 11.17 -11.62
C PHE A 188 2.34 9.73 -12.11
N GLY A 189 1.30 8.89 -12.10
CA GLY A 189 1.34 7.55 -12.68
C GLY A 189 -0.06 7.02 -13.01
N GLU A 190 -0.12 5.73 -13.34
CA GLU A 190 -1.35 4.99 -13.61
C GLU A 190 -1.58 3.89 -12.58
N ALA A 191 -2.85 3.59 -12.32
CA ALA A 191 -3.27 2.58 -11.35
C ALA A 191 -2.57 2.73 -9.98
N PRO A 192 -2.68 3.90 -9.31
CA PRO A 192 -2.08 4.15 -8.01
C PRO A 192 -2.59 3.14 -6.99
N HIS A 193 -1.77 2.68 -6.07
CA HIS A 193 -2.17 1.59 -5.18
C HIS A 193 -2.01 1.95 -3.71
N ASP A 194 -0.78 2.08 -3.24
CA ASP A 194 -0.44 2.37 -1.86
C ASP A 194 0.05 3.82 -1.72
N CYS A 195 -0.14 4.42 -0.54
CA CYS A 195 0.42 5.73 -0.26
C CYS A 195 0.78 5.93 1.22
N HIS A 196 1.90 6.60 1.46
CA HIS A 196 2.44 6.86 2.79
C HIS A 196 2.85 8.33 2.93
N MET A 197 2.43 8.95 4.03
CA MET A 197 2.84 10.31 4.39
C MET A 197 4.17 10.26 5.13
N ILE A 198 5.17 10.99 4.64
CA ILE A 198 6.52 11.08 5.23
C ILE A 198 6.93 12.54 5.48
N ASP A 199 8.17 12.77 5.93
CA ASP A 199 8.78 14.09 6.09
C ASP A 199 7.92 15.05 6.91
N GLU A 200 7.35 14.54 8.01
CA GLU A 200 6.45 15.30 8.89
C GLU A 200 5.24 15.89 8.14
N GLY A 201 4.65 15.13 7.21
CA GLY A 201 3.45 15.55 6.49
C GLY A 201 3.71 16.36 5.21
N LYS A 202 4.98 16.54 4.82
CA LYS A 202 5.35 17.37 3.66
C LYS A 202 5.35 16.60 2.34
N THR A 203 5.52 15.28 2.38
CA THR A 203 5.67 14.47 1.17
C THR A 203 4.78 13.24 1.23
N LEU A 204 4.05 13.00 0.15
CA LEU A 204 3.27 11.79 -0.06
C LEU A 204 4.01 10.88 -1.03
N VAL A 205 4.29 9.66 -0.59
CA VAL A 205 4.94 8.61 -1.38
C VAL A 205 3.86 7.68 -1.91
N ILE A 206 3.80 7.47 -3.22
CA ILE A 206 2.68 6.80 -3.88
C ILE A 206 3.22 5.70 -4.80
N THR A 207 2.72 4.48 -4.68
CA THR A 207 2.97 3.46 -5.71
C THR A 207 1.99 3.59 -6.86
N ASN A 208 2.48 3.44 -8.07
CA ASN A 208 1.72 3.44 -9.31
C ASN A 208 1.94 2.11 -10.03
N GLY A 209 0.90 1.29 -10.10
CA GLY A 209 0.95 -0.06 -10.64
C GLY A 209 1.38 -0.12 -12.11
N GLY A 210 1.20 0.97 -12.84
CA GLY A 210 1.49 1.07 -14.26
C GLY A 210 0.42 0.43 -15.13
N ALA A 211 0.55 0.64 -16.44
CA ALA A 211 -0.34 0.08 -17.45
C ALA A 211 -0.02 -1.40 -17.74
N ALA A 212 -0.84 -2.05 -18.56
CA ALA A 212 -0.52 -3.38 -19.09
C ALA A 212 0.84 -3.42 -19.81
N LEU A 213 1.48 -4.58 -19.86
CA LEU A 213 2.75 -4.81 -20.54
C LEU A 213 2.62 -4.47 -22.03
N GLY A 214 3.59 -3.71 -22.56
CA GLY A 214 3.58 -3.23 -23.94
C GLY A 214 2.83 -1.91 -24.18
N SER A 215 2.11 -1.37 -23.19
CA SER A 215 1.58 0.00 -23.26
C SER A 215 2.73 1.02 -23.32
N SER A 216 2.52 2.10 -24.07
CA SER A 216 3.45 3.22 -24.18
C SER A 216 2.89 4.48 -23.51
N GLY A 217 3.78 5.37 -23.09
CA GLY A 217 3.43 6.61 -22.39
C GLY A 217 4.38 6.88 -21.23
N GLU A 218 4.54 8.15 -20.87
CA GLU A 218 5.42 8.56 -19.77
C GLU A 218 5.03 7.91 -18.43
N THR A 219 3.73 7.72 -18.20
CA THR A 219 3.17 7.17 -16.95
C THR A 219 2.82 5.68 -17.03
N ALA A 220 3.08 5.03 -18.16
CA ALA A 220 2.72 3.63 -18.37
C ALA A 220 3.63 2.67 -17.56
N ALA A 221 4.87 3.07 -17.27
CA ALA A 221 5.79 2.28 -16.47
C ALA A 221 5.41 2.31 -14.98
N PRO A 222 5.45 1.16 -14.28
CA PRO A 222 5.25 1.14 -12.83
C PRO A 222 6.29 2.01 -12.12
N SER A 223 5.87 2.73 -11.09
CA SER A 223 6.77 3.63 -10.36
C SER A 223 6.36 3.86 -8.91
N VAL A 224 7.28 4.39 -8.11
CA VAL A 224 6.97 5.11 -6.86
C VAL A 224 7.24 6.59 -7.07
N THR A 225 6.25 7.43 -6.79
CA THR A 225 6.38 8.88 -6.90
C THR A 225 6.41 9.52 -5.52
N PHE A 226 7.25 10.54 -5.37
CA PHE A 226 7.32 11.39 -4.18
C PHE A 226 6.72 12.74 -4.57
N VAL A 227 5.64 13.15 -3.92
CA VAL A 227 4.90 14.38 -4.25
C VAL A 227 4.92 15.32 -3.06
N ASP A 228 5.30 16.57 -3.30
CA ASP A 228 5.23 17.63 -2.29
C ASP A 228 3.78 18.04 -2.08
N ILE A 229 3.30 17.94 -0.84
CA ILE A 229 1.88 18.20 -0.50
C ILE A 229 1.51 19.68 -0.67
N LYS A 230 2.44 20.60 -0.44
CA LYS A 230 2.14 22.04 -0.47
C LYS A 230 2.02 22.57 -1.89
N THR A 231 2.90 22.10 -2.77
CA THR A 231 3.01 22.56 -4.16
C THR A 231 2.33 21.62 -5.14
N GLU A 232 1.96 20.40 -4.71
CA GLU A 232 1.37 19.35 -5.52
C GLU A 232 2.27 18.90 -6.68
N LYS A 233 3.58 19.12 -6.56
CA LYS A 233 4.57 18.84 -7.59
C LYS A 233 5.32 17.54 -7.31
N LEU A 234 5.67 16.84 -8.39
CA LEU A 234 6.56 15.69 -8.36
C LEU A 234 7.95 16.13 -7.89
N ILE A 235 8.45 15.48 -6.84
CA ILE A 235 9.82 15.61 -6.33
C ILE A 235 10.72 14.59 -7.01
N GLU A 236 10.31 13.31 -7.00
CA GLU A 236 11.10 12.19 -7.48
C GLU A 236 10.18 11.12 -8.06
N ARG A 237 10.64 10.43 -9.12
CA ARG A 237 10.05 9.18 -9.59
C ARG A 237 11.10 8.08 -9.57
N VAL A 238 10.78 6.99 -8.90
CA VAL A 238 11.56 5.75 -8.86
C VAL A 238 10.88 4.73 -9.77
N THR A 239 11.61 4.20 -10.74
CA THR A 239 11.15 3.10 -11.60
C THR A 239 11.76 1.77 -11.18
N PHE A 240 11.19 0.67 -11.66
CA PHE A 240 11.62 -0.68 -11.33
C PHE A 240 12.45 -1.27 -12.47
N PRO A 241 13.58 -1.95 -12.18
CA PRO A 241 14.37 -2.62 -13.22
C PRO A 241 13.61 -3.73 -13.95
N ASN A 242 12.68 -4.41 -13.26
CA ASN A 242 11.90 -5.50 -13.85
C ASN A 242 10.53 -5.00 -14.32
N GLU A 243 10.39 -4.80 -15.64
CA GLU A 243 9.16 -4.29 -16.26
C GLU A 243 7.95 -5.24 -16.16
N ARG A 244 8.17 -6.51 -15.80
CA ARG A 244 7.10 -7.51 -15.60
C ARG A 244 6.42 -7.38 -14.26
N LEU A 245 6.93 -6.56 -13.35
CA LEU A 245 6.37 -6.33 -12.02
C LEU A 245 5.62 -5.02 -11.99
N ASN A 246 4.45 -4.99 -11.34
CA ASN A 246 3.78 -3.74 -11.01
C ASN A 246 4.42 -3.09 -9.76
N ALA A 247 3.98 -1.88 -9.40
CA ALA A 247 4.23 -1.31 -8.08
C ALA A 247 3.03 -1.60 -7.17
N GLY A 248 3.19 -2.53 -6.23
CA GLY A 248 2.14 -2.90 -5.28
C GLY A 248 2.26 -2.11 -3.99
N HIS A 249 2.47 -2.81 -2.87
CA HIS A 249 2.63 -2.20 -1.56
C HIS A 249 4.05 -1.73 -1.32
N LEU A 250 4.18 -0.69 -0.49
CA LEU A 250 5.48 -0.16 -0.10
C LEU A 250 5.66 -0.15 1.41
N ALA A 251 6.91 -0.19 1.82
CA ALA A 251 7.33 0.26 3.13
C ALA A 251 8.50 1.24 2.94
N ILE A 252 8.56 2.26 3.78
CA ILE A 252 9.59 3.30 3.70
C ILE A 252 10.08 3.67 5.10
N THR A 253 11.40 3.80 5.26
CA THR A 253 12.03 4.17 6.53
C THR A 253 12.09 5.67 6.73
N ALA A 254 12.37 6.13 7.96
CA ALA A 254 12.63 7.55 8.21
C ALA A 254 13.84 8.10 7.43
N ALA A 255 14.78 7.23 7.04
CA ALA A 255 15.91 7.57 6.18
C ALA A 255 15.58 7.55 4.68
N LYS A 256 14.33 7.24 4.32
CA LYS A 256 13.82 7.07 2.94
C LYS A 256 14.37 5.86 2.21
N ASP A 257 14.80 4.82 2.93
CA ASP A 257 14.99 3.51 2.32
C ASP A 257 13.61 2.97 1.92
N LEU A 258 13.47 2.55 0.68
CA LEU A 258 12.21 2.12 0.08
C LEU A 258 12.24 0.63 -0.23
N VAL A 259 11.15 -0.04 0.12
CA VAL A 259 10.83 -1.39 -0.34
C VAL A 259 9.50 -1.37 -1.06
N VAL A 260 9.42 -2.07 -2.18
CA VAL A 260 8.16 -2.31 -2.88
C VAL A 260 7.98 -3.80 -3.11
N VAL A 261 6.80 -4.31 -2.79
CA VAL A 261 6.38 -5.66 -3.17
C VAL A 261 5.39 -5.60 -4.32
N SER A 262 5.48 -6.58 -5.20
CA SER A 262 4.89 -6.53 -6.52
C SER A 262 4.17 -7.82 -6.88
N ALA A 263 3.17 -7.67 -7.75
CA ALA A 263 2.55 -8.73 -8.51
C ALA A 263 3.04 -8.69 -9.97
N PRO A 264 2.89 -9.79 -10.73
CA PRO A 264 3.09 -9.75 -12.17
C PRO A 264 2.12 -8.75 -12.81
N ARG A 265 2.66 -7.93 -13.70
CA ARG A 265 1.91 -6.92 -14.45
C ARG A 265 0.90 -7.59 -15.39
N ASP A 266 -0.18 -6.90 -15.71
CA ASP A 266 -1.14 -7.39 -16.71
C ASP A 266 -0.44 -7.57 -18.06
N GLY A 267 -0.67 -8.69 -18.73
CA GLY A 267 -0.04 -9.02 -20.02
C GLY A 267 1.25 -9.84 -19.91
N VAL A 268 1.70 -10.19 -18.70
CA VAL A 268 2.78 -11.17 -18.53
C VAL A 268 2.28 -12.57 -18.95
N PRO A 269 3.03 -13.30 -19.81
CA PRO A 269 2.66 -14.66 -20.19
C PRO A 269 2.57 -15.60 -18.99
N ASN A 270 1.64 -16.56 -19.05
CA ASN A 270 1.41 -17.53 -17.98
C ASN A 270 1.15 -16.87 -16.61
N GLN A 271 0.32 -15.83 -16.57
CA GLN A 271 0.01 -15.02 -15.38
C GLN A 271 -0.19 -15.83 -14.09
N ALA A 272 -0.86 -16.99 -14.17
CA ALA A 272 -1.12 -17.86 -13.02
C ALA A 272 0.15 -18.46 -12.38
N ALA A 273 1.23 -18.59 -13.14
CA ALA A 273 2.54 -19.09 -12.69
C ALA A 273 3.62 -17.99 -12.71
N ALA A 274 3.25 -16.75 -13.05
CA ALA A 274 4.19 -15.65 -13.08
C ALA A 274 4.57 -15.24 -11.65
N GLN A 275 5.81 -14.79 -11.48
CA GLN A 275 6.35 -14.37 -10.19
C GLN A 275 5.98 -12.93 -9.89
N GLY A 276 5.67 -12.66 -8.63
CA GLY A 276 5.74 -11.34 -8.04
C GLY A 276 7.19 -10.97 -7.78
N GLY A 277 7.39 -10.04 -6.85
CA GLY A 277 8.75 -9.67 -6.49
C GLY A 277 8.84 -8.70 -5.34
N ILE A 278 10.08 -8.46 -4.96
CA ILE A 278 10.45 -7.45 -3.98
C ILE A 278 11.57 -6.60 -4.60
N THR A 279 11.40 -5.28 -4.55
CA THR A 279 12.41 -4.31 -4.97
C THR A 279 12.89 -3.53 -3.77
N LEU A 280 14.21 -3.48 -3.60
CA LEU A 280 14.88 -2.79 -2.50
C LEU A 280 15.63 -1.56 -3.05
N ARG A 281 15.46 -0.42 -2.38
CA ARG A 281 16.18 0.82 -2.65
C ARG A 281 16.61 1.45 -1.32
N PRO A 282 17.83 1.16 -0.84
CA PRO A 282 18.49 1.99 0.15
C PRO A 282 18.50 3.46 -0.28
N ALA A 283 18.39 4.37 0.67
CA ALA A 283 18.38 5.80 0.41
C ALA A 283 19.65 6.24 -0.35
N GLY A 284 19.46 7.01 -1.42
CA GLY A 284 20.57 7.47 -2.28
C GLY A 284 21.17 6.40 -3.21
N ALA A 285 20.63 5.17 -3.22
CA ALA A 285 21.05 4.10 -4.13
C ALA A 285 20.00 3.84 -5.22
N SER A 286 20.39 3.10 -6.27
CA SER A 286 19.46 2.61 -7.30
C SER A 286 18.55 1.50 -6.75
N ALA A 287 17.34 1.38 -7.29
CA ALA A 287 16.45 0.28 -6.96
C ALA A 287 16.93 -1.05 -7.57
N GLU A 288 16.79 -2.15 -6.84
CA GLU A 288 17.14 -3.50 -7.29
C GLU A 288 16.00 -4.47 -7.01
N SER A 289 15.50 -5.12 -8.06
CA SER A 289 14.52 -6.20 -7.93
C SER A 289 15.25 -7.51 -7.61
N MET A 290 14.89 -8.11 -6.49
CA MET A 290 15.57 -9.29 -5.97
C MET A 290 15.33 -10.51 -6.87
N SER A 291 16.42 -11.17 -7.27
CA SER A 291 16.41 -12.36 -8.13
C SER A 291 17.19 -13.55 -7.53
N ASN A 292 17.86 -13.34 -6.39
CA ASN A 292 18.70 -14.34 -5.73
C ASN A 292 18.32 -14.48 -4.24
N PRO A 293 18.33 -15.69 -3.66
CA PRO A 293 18.62 -16.95 -4.35
C PRO A 293 17.42 -17.40 -5.20
N ALA A 294 17.71 -17.98 -6.37
CA ALA A 294 16.70 -18.23 -7.40
C ALA A 294 15.64 -19.25 -6.99
N ASP A 295 15.99 -20.22 -6.15
CA ASP A 295 15.06 -21.21 -5.59
C ASP A 295 13.98 -20.56 -4.72
N VAL A 296 14.34 -19.56 -3.90
CA VAL A 296 13.38 -18.80 -3.08
C VAL A 296 12.54 -17.86 -3.93
N VAL A 297 13.17 -17.07 -4.81
CA VAL A 297 12.43 -16.14 -5.68
C VAL A 297 11.48 -16.92 -6.62
N SER A 298 11.86 -18.13 -7.04
CA SER A 298 11.00 -18.95 -7.89
C SER A 298 9.66 -19.33 -7.26
N ARG A 299 9.58 -19.30 -5.93
CA ARG A 299 8.37 -19.61 -5.16
C ARG A 299 7.49 -18.40 -4.88
N MET A 300 7.95 -17.19 -5.18
CA MET A 300 7.18 -15.95 -5.03
C MET A 300 6.16 -15.81 -6.18
N ILE A 301 5.29 -16.82 -6.34
CA ILE A 301 4.29 -16.89 -7.40
C ILE A 301 3.11 -15.96 -7.11
N GLY A 302 2.64 -15.25 -8.12
CA GLY A 302 1.55 -14.29 -8.00
C GLY A 302 1.98 -13.05 -7.22
N GLU A 303 1.10 -12.50 -6.39
CA GLU A 303 1.37 -11.28 -5.65
C GLU A 303 2.28 -11.55 -4.43
N THR A 304 3.44 -10.88 -4.37
CA THR A 304 4.10 -10.64 -3.07
C THR A 304 3.28 -9.56 -2.37
N LEU A 305 2.61 -9.94 -1.28
CA LEU A 305 1.36 -9.31 -0.86
C LEU A 305 1.53 -8.19 0.15
N SER A 306 2.33 -8.37 1.18
CA SER A 306 2.46 -7.41 2.27
C SER A 306 3.92 -7.31 2.68
N VAL A 307 4.30 -6.15 3.22
CA VAL A 307 5.69 -5.83 3.53
C VAL A 307 5.81 -5.00 4.80
N SER A 308 6.86 -5.26 5.58
CA SER A 308 7.21 -4.47 6.76
C SER A 308 8.73 -4.40 6.93
N ILE A 309 9.24 -3.23 7.35
CA ILE A 309 10.67 -2.99 7.60
C ILE A 309 10.89 -2.82 9.10
N HIS A 310 11.69 -3.70 9.70
CA HIS A 310 12.23 -3.49 11.04
C HIS A 310 13.47 -2.60 10.93
N GLU A 311 13.29 -1.28 11.09
CA GLU A 311 14.32 -0.27 10.81
C GLU A 311 15.61 -0.47 11.61
N ALA A 312 15.50 -0.92 12.87
CA ALA A 312 16.65 -1.09 13.76
C ALA A 312 17.66 -2.12 13.23
N THR A 313 17.19 -3.18 12.56
CA THR A 313 18.07 -4.21 11.96
C THR A 313 18.18 -4.10 10.45
N GLY A 314 17.33 -3.29 9.81
CA GLY A 314 17.21 -3.23 8.34
C GLY A 314 16.59 -4.49 7.72
N VAL A 315 15.94 -5.35 8.52
CA VAL A 315 15.27 -6.56 8.04
C VAL A 315 13.90 -6.20 7.47
N VAL A 316 13.61 -6.76 6.30
CA VAL A 316 12.39 -6.57 5.53
C VAL A 316 11.64 -7.89 5.46
N GLY A 317 10.48 -7.99 6.09
CA GLY A 317 9.60 -9.15 5.96
C GLY A 317 8.61 -8.95 4.82
N ALA A 318 8.41 -9.97 3.99
CA ALA A 318 7.45 -9.98 2.90
C ALA A 318 6.67 -11.30 2.81
N THR A 319 5.37 -11.22 2.55
CA THR A 319 4.48 -12.39 2.48
C THR A 319 4.18 -12.78 1.03
N ASN A 320 4.14 -14.09 0.76
CA ASN A 320 3.82 -14.63 -0.56
C ASN A 320 2.74 -15.72 -0.39
N PRO A 321 1.45 -15.37 -0.50
CA PRO A 321 0.35 -16.26 -0.17
C PRO A 321 0.33 -17.53 -1.02
N THR A 322 0.42 -17.40 -2.35
CA THR A 322 0.37 -18.53 -3.29
C THR A 322 1.57 -19.45 -3.14
N GLY A 323 2.74 -18.87 -2.84
CA GLY A 323 3.99 -19.60 -2.62
C GLY A 323 4.09 -20.30 -1.27
N ASN A 324 3.14 -20.05 -0.36
CA ASN A 324 3.17 -20.49 1.04
C ASN A 324 4.50 -20.15 1.74
N ILE A 325 5.03 -18.95 1.48
CA ILE A 325 6.37 -18.56 1.95
C ILE A 325 6.39 -17.12 2.46
N VAL A 326 7.08 -16.90 3.56
CA VAL A 326 7.47 -15.58 4.04
C VAL A 326 8.97 -15.45 3.83
N THR A 327 9.41 -14.31 3.31
CA THR A 327 10.82 -14.03 3.04
C THR A 327 11.28 -12.83 3.86
N PHE A 328 12.49 -12.92 4.39
CA PHE A 328 13.14 -11.86 5.15
C PHE A 328 14.43 -11.47 4.46
N TRP A 329 14.56 -10.18 4.16
CA TRP A 329 15.67 -9.63 3.38
C TRP A 329 16.40 -8.57 4.20
N ASN A 330 17.71 -8.45 4.01
CA ASN A 330 18.46 -7.31 4.50
C ASN A 330 18.38 -6.18 3.46
N LEU A 331 17.83 -5.04 3.87
CA LEU A 331 17.60 -3.89 2.99
C LEU A 331 18.88 -3.32 2.38
N LYS A 332 19.94 -3.21 3.20
CA LYS A 332 21.22 -2.59 2.80
C LYS A 332 22.08 -3.57 2.01
N GLU A 333 22.20 -4.80 2.49
CA GLU A 333 23.01 -5.83 1.84
C GLU A 333 22.33 -6.43 0.60
N ARG A 334 21.02 -6.24 0.47
CA ARG A 334 20.17 -6.80 -0.61
C ARG A 334 20.35 -8.30 -0.72
N LYS A 335 20.20 -8.97 0.42
CA LYS A 335 20.35 -10.43 0.52
C LYS A 335 19.20 -11.02 1.31
N LEU A 336 18.83 -12.24 0.94
CA LEU A 336 17.94 -13.04 1.75
C LEU A 336 18.64 -13.36 3.09
N VAL A 337 17.96 -13.05 4.19
CA VAL A 337 18.38 -13.41 5.55
C VAL A 337 17.78 -14.75 5.93
N LYS A 338 16.48 -14.93 5.68
CA LYS A 338 15.73 -16.14 6.01
C LYS A 338 14.52 -16.28 5.10
N SER A 339 14.11 -17.51 4.83
CA SER A 339 12.78 -17.83 4.33
C SER A 339 12.12 -18.84 5.25
N MET A 340 10.79 -18.83 5.31
CA MET A 340 10.02 -19.74 6.14
C MET A 340 8.75 -20.20 5.42
N GLU A 341 8.43 -21.49 5.59
CA GLU A 341 7.15 -22.04 5.17
C GLU A 341 6.03 -21.49 6.05
N MET A 342 4.96 -21.03 5.42
CA MET A 342 3.75 -20.63 6.12
C MET A 342 2.55 -20.86 5.20
N GLY A 343 1.49 -21.50 5.70
CA GLY A 343 0.28 -21.69 4.92
C GLY A 343 -0.39 -20.35 4.64
N ARG A 344 -0.40 -19.92 3.37
CA ARG A 344 -1.05 -18.71 2.86
C ARG A 344 -0.86 -17.49 3.77
N PRO A 345 0.39 -16.99 3.93
CA PRO A 345 0.66 -15.76 4.68
C PRO A 345 0.04 -14.57 3.95
N LEU A 346 -0.54 -13.64 4.71
CA LEU A 346 -1.30 -12.52 4.19
C LEU A 346 -0.68 -11.18 4.60
N GLY A 347 -1.19 -10.52 5.64
CA GLY A 347 -0.65 -9.26 6.13
C GLY A 347 0.57 -9.47 7.01
N ILE A 348 1.54 -8.55 6.95
CA ILE A 348 2.66 -8.48 7.90
C ILE A 348 2.77 -7.06 8.45
N THR A 349 2.95 -6.95 9.77
CA THR A 349 3.25 -5.68 10.44
C THR A 349 4.19 -5.93 11.62
N GLN A 350 4.46 -4.91 12.41
CA GLN A 350 5.23 -5.01 13.65
C GLN A 350 4.40 -4.55 14.82
N THR A 351 4.63 -5.17 15.97
CA THR A 351 4.22 -4.64 17.28
C THR A 351 4.67 -3.18 17.47
N LEU A 352 3.94 -2.40 18.26
CA LEU A 352 4.29 -0.99 18.52
C LEU A 352 5.63 -0.84 19.24
N ASP A 353 6.00 -1.80 20.10
CA ASP A 353 7.31 -1.87 20.75
C ASP A 353 8.45 -2.32 19.80
N ARG A 354 8.11 -2.67 18.56
CA ARG A 354 9.01 -3.09 17.47
C ARG A 354 9.79 -4.36 17.74
N LYS A 355 9.48 -5.13 18.79
CA LYS A 355 10.24 -6.34 19.13
C LYS A 355 9.85 -7.55 18.32
N GLU A 356 8.69 -7.50 17.68
CA GLU A 356 8.09 -8.64 17.00
C GLU A 356 7.42 -8.24 15.69
N PHE A 357 7.64 -9.05 14.65
CA PHE A 357 6.76 -9.12 13.49
C PHE A 357 5.49 -9.88 13.85
N ILE A 358 4.39 -9.51 13.21
CA ILE A 358 3.12 -10.22 13.29
C ILE A 358 2.65 -10.49 11.88
N ILE A 359 2.25 -11.73 11.64
CA ILE A 359 1.79 -12.18 10.33
C ILE A 359 0.39 -12.75 10.47
N SER A 360 -0.55 -12.28 9.66
CA SER A 360 -1.83 -12.94 9.46
C SER A 360 -1.70 -14.01 8.38
N PHE A 361 -2.40 -15.12 8.54
CA PHE A 361 -2.30 -16.25 7.62
C PHE A 361 -3.54 -17.14 7.67
N CYS A 362 -3.75 -17.93 6.62
CA CYS A 362 -4.85 -18.90 6.55
C CYS A 362 -4.27 -20.32 6.46
N PRO A 363 -4.14 -21.04 7.58
CA PRO A 363 -3.62 -22.41 7.57
C PRO A 363 -4.55 -23.39 6.84
N ASP A 364 -5.84 -23.06 6.78
CA ASP A 364 -6.88 -23.81 6.10
C ASP A 364 -7.95 -22.84 5.54
N PRO A 365 -8.94 -23.30 4.75
CA PRO A 365 -9.96 -22.45 4.15
C PRO A 365 -10.91 -21.74 5.13
N THR A 366 -10.95 -22.15 6.39
CA THR A 366 -11.91 -21.68 7.41
C THR A 366 -11.27 -20.84 8.52
N THR A 367 -9.95 -20.94 8.68
CA THR A 367 -9.20 -20.24 9.73
C THR A 367 -8.43 -19.06 9.16
N ALA A 368 -8.47 -17.92 9.85
CA ALA A 368 -7.55 -16.81 9.64
C ALA A 368 -6.93 -16.43 10.98
N ALA A 369 -5.64 -16.70 11.11
CA ALA A 369 -4.89 -16.66 12.36
C ALA A 369 -3.85 -15.54 12.36
N LEU A 370 -3.34 -15.21 13.55
CA LEU A 370 -2.15 -14.38 13.76
C LEU A 370 -1.04 -15.21 14.40
N GLN A 371 0.21 -14.97 14.01
CA GLN A 371 1.40 -15.52 14.64
C GLN A 371 2.44 -14.41 14.83
N ARG A 372 3.05 -14.34 16.01
CA ARG A 372 4.13 -13.38 16.31
C ARG A 372 5.50 -14.05 16.10
N PHE A 373 6.46 -13.27 15.64
CA PHE A 373 7.86 -13.68 15.40
C PHE A 373 8.78 -12.64 16.01
N ASN A 374 9.84 -13.06 16.71
CA ASN A 374 10.84 -12.13 17.22
C ASN A 374 11.51 -11.39 16.04
N ALA A 375 11.62 -10.07 16.11
CA ALA A 375 12.11 -9.25 15.01
C ALA A 375 13.61 -9.39 14.73
N GLU A 376 14.39 -9.86 15.71
CA GLU A 376 15.84 -10.09 15.58
C GLU A 376 16.15 -11.52 15.13
N THR A 377 15.57 -12.53 15.78
CA THR A 377 15.87 -13.94 15.50
C THR A 377 14.99 -14.53 14.39
N LEU A 378 13.87 -13.87 14.08
CA LEU A 378 12.87 -14.34 13.11
C LEU A 378 12.28 -15.72 13.48
N GLU A 379 12.36 -16.09 14.76
CA GLU A 379 11.75 -17.30 15.29
C GLU A 379 10.32 -17.02 15.78
N PRO A 380 9.38 -17.98 15.62
CA PRO A 380 8.03 -17.83 16.13
C PRO A 380 8.06 -17.68 17.66
N VAL A 381 7.30 -16.71 18.18
CA VAL A 381 7.12 -16.54 19.61
C VAL A 381 6.24 -17.68 20.13
N PRO A 382 6.73 -18.54 21.05
CA PRO A 382 5.98 -19.70 21.53
C PRO A 382 4.63 -19.30 22.13
N GLY A 383 3.58 -20.06 21.81
CA GLY A 383 2.22 -19.83 22.32
C GLY A 383 1.54 -18.54 21.83
N SER A 384 2.12 -17.82 20.87
CA SER A 384 1.55 -16.55 20.37
C SER A 384 0.53 -16.71 19.24
N ARG A 385 0.33 -17.94 18.74
CA ARG A 385 -0.66 -18.24 17.70
C ARG A 385 -2.07 -17.93 18.20
N PHE A 386 -2.85 -17.21 17.42
CA PHE A 386 -4.24 -16.88 17.70
C PHE A 386 -5.12 -17.12 16.48
N ASP A 387 -5.93 -18.18 16.52
CA ASP A 387 -6.69 -18.68 15.36
C ASP A 387 -8.03 -17.96 15.14
N GLU A 388 -8.54 -17.30 16.17
CA GLU A 388 -9.80 -16.54 16.13
C GLU A 388 -9.56 -15.07 15.74
N ALA A 389 -8.57 -14.81 14.87
CA ALA A 389 -8.23 -13.46 14.45
C ALA A 389 -9.10 -12.94 13.30
N TYR A 390 -9.59 -13.84 12.43
CA TYR A 390 -10.45 -13.55 11.27
C TYR A 390 -9.80 -12.66 10.18
N MET A 391 -8.53 -12.26 10.32
CA MET A 391 -7.83 -11.32 9.42
C MET A 391 -7.37 -11.96 8.10
N SER A 392 -8.32 -12.22 7.21
CA SER A 392 -8.13 -12.81 5.88
C SER A 392 -7.85 -11.79 4.74
N GLY A 393 -7.75 -10.50 5.07
CA GLY A 393 -7.38 -9.42 4.16
C GLY A 393 -5.88 -9.38 3.87
N SER A 394 -5.48 -8.54 2.90
CA SER A 394 -4.08 -8.38 2.51
C SER A 394 -3.24 -7.60 3.50
N HIS A 395 -3.89 -6.81 4.37
CA HIS A 395 -3.25 -5.89 5.29
C HIS A 395 -3.66 -6.14 6.72
N ILE A 396 -2.67 -5.98 7.58
CA ILE A 396 -2.86 -5.75 9.00
C ILE A 396 -1.99 -4.56 9.41
N ILE A 397 -2.47 -3.75 10.34
CA ILE A 397 -1.70 -2.68 10.96
C ILE A 397 -1.64 -2.89 12.46
N ALA A 398 -0.56 -2.45 13.09
CA ALA A 398 -0.52 -2.26 14.54
C ALA A 398 -0.80 -0.79 14.87
N TYR A 399 -1.63 -0.57 15.86
CA TYR A 399 -2.13 0.75 16.20
C TYR A 399 -2.33 0.91 17.71
N ASP A 400 -2.09 2.12 18.24
CA ASP A 400 -2.37 2.44 19.65
C ASP A 400 -3.80 2.94 19.78
N LEU A 401 -4.68 2.06 20.27
CA LEU A 401 -6.11 2.35 20.52
C LEU A 401 -6.40 2.58 22.01
N ALA A 402 -5.36 2.61 22.85
CA ALA A 402 -5.47 2.63 24.32
C ALA A 402 -5.88 4.00 24.89
#